data_AF-A0A8T3KLA0-F1
#
_entry.id   AF-A0A8T3KLA0-F1
#
_cell.length_a   1.000
_cell.length_b   1.000
_cell.length_c   1.000
_cell.angle_alpha   90.00
_cell.angle_beta   90.00
_cell.angle_gamma   90.00
#
_symmetry.space_group_name_H-M   'P 1'
#
loop_
_entity.id
_entity.type
_entity.pdbx_description
1 polymer ?
#
loop_
_entity_poly.entity_id
_entity_poly.type
_entity_poly.pdbx_seq_one_letter_code
_entity_poly.pdbx_strand_id
1 'polypeptide(L)'
;MELEEGYTSRGFKIIHFQDLYGSRCSIQKSSLATDDAIWFGVDDADPKIMASKVQENGVGWVKYPIPEDVLLATRMHLTREQAKQLLPILQEFVETGELF
;
A
#
# COMPACT_ATOMS: atom_id res chain seq x y z
N MET A 1 -8.52 13.54 1.58
CA MET A 1 -8.24 12.42 0.67
C MET A 1 -9.44 12.22 -0.22
N GLU A 2 -9.24 12.18 -1.54
CA GLU A 2 -10.30 11.83 -2.51
C GLU A 2 -10.35 10.30 -2.67
N LEU A 3 -11.56 9.75 -2.81
CA LEU A 3 -11.80 8.32 -2.96
C LEU A 3 -12.37 8.04 -4.35
N GLU A 4 -11.72 7.15 -5.10
CA GLU A 4 -12.17 6.73 -6.42
C GLU A 4 -12.63 5.27 -6.39
N GLU A 5 -13.90 5.02 -6.66
CA GLU A 5 -14.45 3.66 -6.65
C GLU A 5 -14.34 2.97 -8.01
N GLY A 6 -14.12 1.65 -8.00
CA GLY A 6 -14.10 0.83 -9.20
C GLY A 6 -14.31 -0.65 -8.92
N TYR A 7 -14.05 -1.46 -9.95
CA TYR A 7 -14.07 -2.91 -9.87
C TYR A 7 -12.85 -3.51 -10.59
N THR A 8 -12.32 -4.60 -10.06
CA THR A 8 -11.29 -5.40 -10.75
C THR A 8 -11.88 -6.09 -11.99
N SER A 9 -11.04 -6.59 -12.87
CA SER A 9 -11.45 -7.40 -14.04
C SER A 9 -12.28 -8.63 -13.68
N ARG A 10 -12.19 -9.08 -12.42
CA ARG A 10 -12.94 -10.21 -11.87
C ARG A 10 -14.20 -9.79 -11.09
N GLY A 11 -14.59 -8.52 -11.14
CA GLY A 11 -15.80 -8.00 -10.51
C GLY A 11 -15.71 -7.70 -9.02
N PHE A 12 -14.52 -7.74 -8.41
CA PHE A 12 -14.34 -7.37 -6.99
C PHE A 12 -14.24 -5.86 -6.82
N LYS A 13 -14.91 -5.31 -5.81
CA LYS A 13 -14.86 -3.87 -5.48
C LYS A 13 -13.43 -3.44 -5.13
N ILE A 14 -13.04 -2.28 -5.63
CA ILE A 14 -11.79 -1.59 -5.30
C ILE A 14 -12.06 -0.10 -5.07
N ILE A 15 -11.31 0.51 -4.16
CA ILE A 15 -11.31 1.94 -3.90
C ILE A 15 -9.86 2.41 -3.96
N HIS A 16 -9.58 3.42 -4.78
CA HIS A 16 -8.26 4.05 -4.90
C HIS A 16 -8.22 5.37 -4.15
N PHE A 17 -7.03 5.72 -3.65
CA PHE A 17 -6.73 6.99 -3.00
C PHE A 17 -5.22 7.25 -3.06
N GLN A 18 -4.77 8.41 -2.57
CA GLN A 18 -3.36 8.76 -2.46
C GLN A 18 -2.96 8.96 -1.01
N ASP A 19 -1.76 8.51 -0.64
CA ASP A 19 -1.16 8.80 0.66
C ASP A 19 -0.58 10.23 0.72
N LEU A 20 0.00 10.59 1.87
CA LEU A 20 0.62 11.92 2.08
C LEU A 20 1.81 12.19 1.16
N TYR A 21 2.46 11.15 0.66
CA TYR A 21 3.60 11.21 -0.26
C TYR A 21 3.17 11.13 -1.74
N GLY A 22 1.86 11.10 -2.01
CA GLY A 22 1.31 10.99 -3.35
C GLY A 22 1.37 9.58 -3.95
N SER A 23 1.73 8.57 -3.17
CA SER A 23 1.72 7.17 -3.64
C SER A 23 0.28 6.75 -3.87
N ARG A 24 0.02 6.07 -4.99
CA ARG A 24 -1.29 5.48 -5.27
C ARG A 24 -1.50 4.27 -4.35
N CYS A 25 -2.62 4.27 -3.65
CA CYS A 25 -3.01 3.22 -2.72
C CYS A 25 -4.39 2.68 -3.10
N SER A 26 -4.68 1.47 -2.63
CA SER A 26 -6.01 0.88 -2.77
C SER A 26 -6.46 0.08 -1.55
N ILE A 27 -7.78 0.01 -1.40
CA ILE A 27 -8.48 -1.03 -0.64
C ILE A 27 -9.28 -1.87 -1.64
N GLN A 28 -9.04 -3.16 -1.69
CA GLN A 28 -9.66 -4.06 -2.66
C GLN A 28 -10.23 -5.30 -1.96
N LYS A 29 -11.46 -5.70 -2.31
CA LYS A 29 -11.97 -6.99 -1.86
C LYS A 29 -11.09 -8.12 -2.39
N SER A 30 -10.58 -8.95 -1.49
CA SER A 30 -9.78 -10.10 -1.86
C SER A 30 -10.68 -11.18 -2.47
N SER A 31 -10.11 -11.93 -3.39
CA SER A 31 -10.75 -13.11 -3.95
C SER A 31 -10.40 -14.40 -3.22
N LEU A 32 -9.89 -14.29 -2.00
CA LEU A 32 -9.61 -15.44 -1.15
C LEU A 32 -10.91 -16.24 -0.96
N ALA A 33 -10.85 -17.54 -1.22
CA ALA A 33 -12.05 -18.39 -1.24
C ALA A 33 -12.49 -18.82 0.17
N THR A 34 -11.55 -18.91 1.11
CA THR A 34 -11.77 -19.45 2.45
C THR A 34 -12.30 -18.42 3.43
N ASP A 35 -11.83 -17.16 3.31
CA ASP A 35 -12.06 -16.12 4.29
C ASP A 35 -12.38 -14.78 3.65
N ASP A 36 -13.19 -14.00 4.36
CA ASP A 36 -13.42 -12.61 4.02
C ASP A 36 -12.15 -11.79 4.31
N ALA A 37 -11.46 -11.40 3.23
CA ALA A 37 -10.27 -10.58 3.32
C ALA A 37 -10.27 -9.40 2.34
N ILE A 38 -9.39 -8.43 2.60
CA ILE A 38 -9.12 -7.28 1.74
C ILE A 38 -7.62 -7.15 1.49
N TRP A 39 -7.26 -6.58 0.34
CA TRP A 39 -5.93 -6.02 0.12
C TRP A 39 -5.96 -4.54 0.51
N PHE A 40 -4.95 -4.06 1.23
CA PHE A 40 -4.84 -2.67 1.67
C PHE A 40 -3.40 -2.18 1.66
N GLY A 41 -3.11 -1.10 0.94
CA GLY A 41 -1.79 -0.45 0.94
C GLY A 41 -1.45 0.20 -0.39
N VAL A 42 -0.15 0.44 -0.60
CA VAL A 42 0.40 1.04 -1.83
C VAL A 42 0.28 0.05 -2.99
N ASP A 43 -0.18 0.52 -4.15
CA ASP A 43 -0.43 -0.34 -5.31
C ASP A 43 0.85 -0.94 -5.89
N ASP A 44 1.91 -0.13 -6.02
CA ASP A 44 3.18 -0.52 -6.64
C ASP A 44 4.39 -0.03 -5.82
N ALA A 45 5.44 -0.85 -5.75
CA ALA A 45 6.68 -0.46 -5.11
C ALA A 45 7.46 0.54 -5.98
N ASP A 46 8.05 1.56 -5.35
CA ASP A 46 8.95 2.52 -6.00
C ASP A 46 10.36 2.45 -5.37
N PRO A 47 11.11 1.35 -5.58
CA PRO A 47 12.42 1.16 -4.96
C PRO A 47 13.44 2.15 -5.52
N LYS A 48 14.17 2.79 -4.61
CA LYS A 48 15.17 3.81 -4.94
C LYS A 48 16.52 3.50 -4.31
N ILE A 49 17.56 3.94 -4.99
CA ILE A 49 18.95 3.89 -4.52
C ILE A 49 19.52 5.30 -4.50
N MET A 50 20.40 5.57 -3.54
CA MET A 50 21.11 6.85 -3.48
C MET A 50 22.00 6.99 -4.73
N ALA A 51 21.88 8.09 -5.46
CA ALA A 51 22.58 8.31 -6.72
C ALA A 51 24.10 8.16 -6.61
N SER A 52 24.68 8.57 -5.47
CA SER A 52 26.12 8.42 -5.18
C SER A 52 26.63 6.98 -5.16
N LYS A 53 25.75 5.99 -5.10
CA LYS A 53 26.09 4.56 -5.19
C LYS A 53 26.16 4.05 -6.63
N VAL A 54 25.63 4.81 -7.59
CA VAL A 54 25.54 4.42 -9.00
C VAL A 54 26.41 5.33 -9.89
N GLN A 55 26.63 6.58 -9.46
CA GLN A 55 27.43 7.56 -10.16
C GLN A 55 28.24 8.41 -9.17
N GLU A 56 29.50 8.68 -9.49
CA GLU A 56 30.34 9.57 -8.70
C GLU A 56 29.72 10.98 -8.63
N ASN A 57 29.68 11.55 -7.41
CA ASN A 57 29.01 12.83 -7.10
C ASN A 57 27.48 12.86 -7.36
N GLY A 58 26.83 11.71 -7.54
CA GLY A 58 25.38 11.65 -7.65
C GLY A 58 24.66 12.11 -6.37
N VAL A 59 23.61 12.90 -6.50
CA VAL A 59 22.77 13.39 -5.38
C VAL A 59 21.33 12.93 -5.52
N GLY A 60 20.66 12.73 -4.38
CA GLY A 60 19.26 12.35 -4.33
C GLY A 60 19.00 10.86 -4.60
N TRP A 61 17.72 10.55 -4.77
CA TRP A 61 17.24 9.19 -4.96
C TRP A 61 16.94 8.93 -6.44
N VAL A 62 17.51 7.85 -6.98
CA VAL A 62 17.27 7.38 -8.35
C VAL A 62 16.63 6.01 -8.33
N LYS A 63 15.98 5.64 -9.44
CA LYS A 63 15.32 4.33 -9.58
C LYS A 63 16.32 3.20 -9.36
N TYR A 64 15.97 2.24 -8.50
CA TYR A 64 16.75 1.03 -8.32
C TYR A 64 16.28 -0.03 -9.34
N PRO A 65 17.18 -0.58 -10.18
CA PRO A 65 16.82 -1.64 -11.11
C PRO A 65 16.52 -2.94 -10.34
N ILE A 66 15.30 -3.44 -10.48
CA ILE A 66 14.85 -4.71 -9.89
C ILE A 66 14.87 -5.79 -10.98
N PRO A 67 15.50 -6.96 -10.76
CA PRO A 67 15.42 -8.07 -11.68
C PRO A 67 13.97 -8.54 -11.89
N GLU A 68 13.65 -9.05 -13.08
CA GLU A 68 12.27 -9.45 -13.45
C GLU A 68 11.71 -10.56 -12.55
N ASP A 69 12.56 -11.43 -12.03
CA ASP A 69 12.17 -12.56 -11.17
C ASP A 69 11.98 -12.19 -9.69
N VAL A 70 11.95 -10.89 -9.36
CA VAL A 70 11.76 -10.40 -7.99
C VAL A 70 10.32 -9.93 -7.78
N LEU A 71 9.64 -10.54 -6.82
CA LEU A 71 8.32 -10.12 -6.35
C LEU A 71 8.47 -9.08 -5.22
N LEU A 72 7.82 -7.92 -5.39
CA LEU A 72 7.72 -6.89 -4.36
C LEU A 72 6.27 -6.83 -3.85
N ALA A 73 6.04 -7.30 -2.63
CA ALA A 73 4.75 -7.20 -1.98
C ALA A 73 4.62 -5.87 -1.21
N THR A 74 3.62 -5.06 -1.53
CA THR A 74 3.40 -3.73 -0.95
C THR A 74 2.10 -3.58 -0.17
N ARG A 75 1.15 -4.51 -0.37
CA ARG A 75 -0.18 -4.47 0.23
C ARG A 75 -0.33 -5.54 1.29
N MET A 76 -0.99 -5.18 2.39
CA MET A 76 -1.43 -6.12 3.41
C MET A 76 -2.62 -6.92 2.90
N HIS A 77 -2.68 -8.21 3.23
CA HIS A 77 -3.85 -9.05 3.04
C HIS A 77 -4.50 -9.29 4.40
N LEU A 78 -5.57 -8.54 4.68
CA LEU A 78 -6.17 -8.48 6.00
C LEU A 78 -7.50 -9.22 6.03
N THR A 79 -7.65 -10.13 6.99
CA THR A 79 -8.96 -10.70 7.33
C THR A 79 -9.80 -9.69 8.10
N ARG A 80 -11.10 -9.99 8.27
CA ARG A 80 -11.99 -9.18 9.12
C ARG A 80 -11.48 -9.03 10.56
N GLU A 81 -10.94 -10.10 11.15
CA GLU A 81 -10.42 -10.06 12.53
C GLU A 81 -9.16 -9.20 12.64
N GLN A 82 -8.24 -9.29 11.67
CA GLN A 82 -7.06 -8.42 11.62
C GLN A 82 -7.45 -6.96 11.43
N ALA A 83 -8.39 -6.68 10.51
CA ALA A 83 -8.90 -5.33 10.31
C ALA A 83 -9.52 -4.77 11.60
N LYS A 84 -10.30 -5.59 12.33
CA LYS A 84 -10.90 -5.22 13.62
C LYS A 84 -9.85 -4.85 14.68
N GLN A 85 -8.70 -5.52 14.70
CA GLN A 85 -7.62 -5.20 15.62
C GLN A 85 -6.92 -3.87 15.28
N LEU A 86 -6.92 -3.45 14.01
CA LEU A 86 -6.36 -2.17 13.59
C LEU A 86 -7.29 -0.98 13.89
N LEU A 87 -8.61 -1.19 13.87
CA LEU A 87 -9.59 -0.12 14.08
C LEU A 87 -9.35 0.72 15.35
N PRO A 88 -9.16 0.16 16.57
CA PRO A 88 -8.95 0.99 17.75
C PRO A 88 -7.66 1.81 17.66
N ILE A 89 -6.61 1.30 17.01
CA ILE A 89 -5.34 2.02 16.83
C ILE A 89 -5.54 3.21 15.91
N LEU A 90 -6.25 3.00 14.79
CA LEU A 90 -6.58 4.07 13.85
C LEU A 90 -7.52 5.11 14.45
N GLN A 91 -8.46 4.67 15.29
CA GLN A 91 -9.39 5.56 15.98
C GLN A 91 -8.65 6.47 16.97
N GLU A 92 -7.75 5.92 17.78
CA GLU A 92 -6.90 6.71 18.69
C GLU A 92 -6.08 7.74 17.91
N PHE A 93 -5.43 7.32 16.82
CA PHE A 93 -4.66 8.24 15.98
C PHE A 93 -5.50 9.39 15.41
N VAL A 94 -6.75 9.12 15.01
CA VAL A 94 -7.68 10.16 14.55
C VAL A 94 -8.03 11.15 15.67
N GLU A 95 -8.14 10.67 16.91
CA GLU A 95 -8.53 11.47 18.07
C GLU A 95 -7.38 12.29 18.65
N THR A 96 -6.17 11.73 18.72
CA THR A 96 -5.05 12.30 19.48
C THR A 96 -3.81 12.58 18.64
N GLY A 97 -3.68 11.96 17.47
CA GLY A 97 -2.46 11.98 16.66
C GLY A 97 -1.38 11.01 17.13
N GLU A 98 -1.64 10.24 18.20
CA GLU A 98 -0.70 9.27 18.79
C GLU A 98 -1.20 7.83 18.59
N LEU A 99 -0.32 6.87 18.88
CA LEU A 99 -0.68 5.46 19.02
C LEU A 99 -0.66 5.13 20.51
N PHE A 100 -1.64 4.34 20.99
CA PHE A 100 -1.70 3.97 22.41
C PHE A 100 -0.63 2.96 22.83
#